data_AF-A0A329VXN6-F1
#
_entry.id   AF-A0A329VXN6-F1
#
_cell.length_a   1.000
_cell.length_b   1.000
_cell.length_c   1.000
_cell.angle_alpha   90.00
_cell.angle_beta   90.00
_cell.angle_gamma   90.00
#
_symmetry.space_group_name_H-M   'P 1'
#
loop_
_entity.id
_entity.type
_entity.pdbx_description
1 polymer ?
#
loop_
_entity_poly.entity_id
_entity_poly.type
_entity_poly.pdbx_seq_one_letter_code
_entity_poly.pdbx_strand_id
1 'polypeptide(L)'
;MLETTKTIVLNTPIESNDGKVRYEQIDLKEPVLIQVEQFYEAQNKSNHSIAAMRLLISLVSEIPEPVLKKMAISDFHKCQEFLLGFLDSKRSMAGNN
;
A
#
# COMPACT_ATOMS: atom_id res chain seq x y z
N MET A 1 19.57 5.43 0.32
CA MET A 1 18.96 4.33 -0.48
C MET A 1 17.59 4.08 0.13
N LEU A 2 16.55 3.89 -0.69
CA LEU A 2 15.24 3.47 -0.20
C LEU A 2 15.34 2.01 0.27
N GLU A 3 14.77 1.68 1.42
CA GLU A 3 14.65 0.30 1.88
C GLU A 3 13.63 -0.43 1.00
N THR A 4 13.98 -1.59 0.44
CA THR A 4 13.11 -2.36 -0.49
C THR A 4 11.99 -3.11 0.22
N THR A 5 12.02 -3.16 1.55
CA THR A 5 11.02 -3.81 2.39
C THR A 5 10.83 -3.02 3.68
N LYS A 6 9.61 -2.99 4.21
CA LYS A 6 9.29 -2.33 5.48
C LYS A 6 8.20 -3.09 6.23
N THR A 7 8.49 -3.45 7.47
CA THR A 7 7.51 -4.01 8.40
C THR A 7 6.84 -2.88 9.18
N ILE A 8 5.51 -2.85 9.17
CA ILE A 8 4.70 -1.87 9.91
C ILE A 8 3.90 -2.63 10.96
N VAL A 9 4.22 -2.39 12.23
CA VAL A 9 3.41 -2.87 13.36
C VAL A 9 2.10 -2.08 13.40
N LEU A 10 0.99 -2.81 13.41
CA LEU A 10 -0.36 -2.25 13.44
C LEU A 10 -0.71 -1.82 14.86
N ASN A 11 -1.24 -0.61 15.00
CA ASN A 11 -1.80 -0.16 16.27
C ASN A 11 -3.09 -0.93 16.58
N THR A 12 -3.88 -1.21 15.54
CA THR A 12 -5.10 -2.02 15.63
C THR A 12 -4.92 -3.28 14.80
N PRO A 13 -4.77 -4.46 15.42
CA PRO A 13 -4.70 -5.72 14.69
C PRO A 13 -5.92 -5.92 13.79
N ILE A 14 -5.69 -6.47 12.60
CA ILE A 14 -6.74 -6.79 11.64
C ILE A 14 -6.87 -8.31 11.50
N GLU A 15 -8.07 -8.79 11.25
CA GLU A 15 -8.36 -10.22 11.16
C GLU A 15 -8.97 -10.59 9.82
N SER A 16 -8.55 -11.75 9.30
CA SER A 16 -9.15 -12.37 8.13
C SER A 16 -10.65 -12.57 8.33
N ASN A 17 -11.40 -12.63 7.22
CA ASN A 17 -12.85 -12.78 7.31
C ASN A 17 -13.31 -14.13 7.90
N ASP A 18 -12.46 -15.15 7.85
CA ASP A 18 -12.68 -16.45 8.48
C ASP A 18 -12.16 -16.52 9.93
N GLY A 19 -11.57 -15.44 10.44
CA GLY A 19 -11.01 -15.35 11.80
C GLY A 19 -9.78 -16.22 12.05
N LYS A 20 -9.22 -16.87 11.02
CA LYS A 20 -8.08 -17.80 11.17
C LYS A 20 -6.73 -17.10 11.24
N VAL A 21 -6.65 -15.89 10.68
CA VAL A 21 -5.40 -15.13 10.59
C VAL A 21 -5.61 -13.77 11.21
N ARG A 22 -4.77 -13.47 12.21
CA ARG A 22 -4.69 -12.16 12.85
C ARG A 22 -3.36 -11.53 12.47
N TYR A 23 -3.43 -10.35 11.88
CA TYR A 23 -2.27 -9.56 11.49
C TYR A 23 -2.04 -8.51 12.57
N GLU A 24 -0.91 -8.62 13.26
CA GLU A 24 -0.42 -7.60 14.19
C GLU A 24 0.59 -6.66 13.51
N GLN A 25 1.08 -7.05 12.34
CA GLN A 25 1.99 -6.28 11.51
C GLN A 25 1.70 -6.56 10.02
N ILE A 26 2.15 -5.65 9.17
CA ILE A 26 2.10 -5.76 7.72
C ILE A 26 3.53 -5.64 7.19
N ASP A 27 3.95 -6.62 6.41
CA ASP A 27 5.20 -6.55 5.66
C ASP A 27 4.92 -5.98 4.27
N LEU A 28 5.54 -4.83 3.97
CA LEU A 28 5.49 -4.20 2.66
C LEU A 28 6.79 -4.47 1.92
N LYS A 29 6.70 -4.69 0.61
CA LYS A 29 7.83 -4.76 -0.31
C LYS A 29 7.71 -3.69 -1.38
N GLU A 30 8.84 -3.38 -2.01
CA GLU A 30 8.89 -2.54 -3.19
C GLU A 30 7.92 -3.08 -4.26
N PRO A 31 7.00 -2.24 -4.76
CA PRO A 31 6.06 -2.67 -5.78
C PRO A 31 6.78 -2.94 -7.10
N VAL A 32 6.42 -4.03 -7.78
CA VAL A 32 6.90 -4.31 -9.13
C VAL A 32 6.13 -3.51 -10.18
N LEU A 33 6.68 -3.36 -11.38
CA LEU A 33 6.10 -2.54 -12.46
C LEU A 33 4.61 -2.80 -12.70
N ILE A 34 4.19 -4.07 -12.80
CA ILE A 34 2.78 -4.43 -13.05
C ILE A 34 1.85 -4.00 -11.90
N GLN A 35 2.33 -3.97 -10.65
CA GLN A 35 1.54 -3.52 -9.50
C GLN A 35 1.37 -2.00 -9.50
N VAL A 36 2.41 -1.28 -9.96
CA VAL A 36 2.37 0.18 -10.15
C VAL A 36 1.40 0.55 -11.27
N GLU A 37 1.41 -0.18 -12.38
CA GLU A 37 0.43 -0.01 -13.47
C GLU A 37 -1.00 -0.21 -12.97
N GLN A 38 -1.26 -1.28 -12.21
CA GLN A 38 -2.56 -1.56 -11.60
C GLN A 38 -3.00 -0.45 -10.64
N PHE A 39 -2.07 0.14 -9.87
CA PHE A 39 -2.34 1.30 -9.03
C PHE A 39 -2.82 2.51 -9.86
N TYR A 40 -2.09 2.87 -10.92
CA TYR A 40 -2.47 4.01 -11.76
C TYR A 40 -3.78 3.78 -12.51
N GLU A 41 -4.03 2.55 -12.99
CA GLU A 41 -5.33 2.19 -13.56
C GLU A 41 -6.47 2.35 -12.55
N ALA A 42 -6.29 1.87 -11.32
CA ALA A 42 -7.29 1.99 -10.27
C ALA A 42 -7.53 3.46 -9.87
N GLN A 43 -6.46 4.27 -9.83
CA GLN A 43 -6.54 5.70 -9.57
C GLN A 43 -7.30 6.46 -10.67
N ASN A 44 -7.15 6.04 -11.94
CA ASN A 44 -7.89 6.63 -13.06
C ASN A 44 -9.36 6.20 -13.09
N LYS A 45 -9.66 4.96 -12.68
CA LYS A 45 -11.02 4.39 -12.65
C LYS A 45 -11.86 4.89 -11.48
N SER A 46 -11.22 5.14 -10.33
CA SER A 46 -11.88 5.59 -9.12
C SER A 46 -11.33 6.95 -8.74
N ASN A 47 -12.18 7.97 -8.67
CA ASN A 47 -11.83 9.30 -8.13
C ASN A 47 -11.43 9.27 -6.63
N HIS A 48 -11.10 8.08 -6.09
CA HIS A 48 -10.79 7.80 -4.70
C HIS A 48 -9.37 7.22 -4.60
N SER A 49 -8.41 8.09 -4.31
CA SER A 49 -6.99 7.73 -4.08
C SER A 49 -6.81 6.61 -3.05
N ILE A 50 -7.70 6.53 -2.06
CA ILE A 50 -7.69 5.50 -1.01
C ILE A 50 -7.91 4.09 -1.59
N ALA A 51 -8.80 3.93 -2.58
CA ALA A 51 -9.09 2.63 -3.16
C ALA A 51 -7.89 2.09 -3.96
N ALA A 52 -7.27 2.94 -4.78
CA ALA A 52 -6.07 2.59 -5.53
C ALA A 52 -4.89 2.26 -4.60
N MET A 53 -4.68 3.06 -3.55
CA MET A 53 -3.61 2.81 -2.59
C MET A 53 -3.85 1.53 -1.78
N ARG A 54 -5.10 1.23 -1.39
CA ARG A 54 -5.44 -0.03 -0.73
C ARG A 54 -5.18 -1.24 -1.64
N LEU A 55 -5.48 -1.15 -2.93
CA LEU A 55 -5.13 -2.17 -3.91
C LEU A 55 -3.61 -2.41 -3.92
N LEU A 56 -2.82 -1.35 -4.01
CA LEU A 56 -1.36 -1.47 -4.02
C LEU A 56 -0.83 -2.14 -2.74
N ILE A 57 -1.31 -1.72 -1.57
CA ILE A 57 -0.96 -2.36 -0.29
C ILE A 57 -1.32 -3.85 -0.31
N SER A 58 -2.48 -4.22 -0.85
CA SER A 58 -2.90 -5.61 -0.97
C SER A 58 -1.95 -6.44 -1.83
N LEU A 59 -1.50 -5.87 -2.96
CA LEU A 59 -0.58 -6.54 -3.89
C LEU A 59 0.82 -6.74 -3.31
N VAL A 60 1.32 -5.78 -2.53
CA VAL A 60 2.69 -5.87 -1.97
C VAL A 60 2.74 -6.63 -0.64
N SER A 61 1.67 -6.64 0.15
CA SER A 61 1.62 -7.34 1.44
C SER A 61 1.01 -8.73 1.35
N GLU A 62 0.40 -9.07 0.22
CA GLU A 62 -0.36 -10.31 0.02
C GLU A 62 -1.57 -10.45 0.98
N ILE A 63 -1.99 -9.34 1.60
CA ILE A 63 -3.17 -9.27 2.46
C ILE A 63 -4.39 -8.84 1.61
N PRO A 64 -5.52 -9.58 1.62
CA PRO A 64 -6.68 -9.23 0.82
C PRO A 64 -7.30 -7.87 1.18
N GLU A 65 -7.75 -7.10 0.17
CA GLU A 65 -8.42 -5.80 0.37
C GLU A 65 -9.55 -5.79 1.43
N PRO A 66 -10.44 -6.81 1.51
CA PRO A 66 -11.49 -6.83 2.54
C PRO A 66 -10.95 -6.83 3.97
N VAL A 67 -9.76 -7.40 4.19
CA VAL A 67 -9.09 -7.42 5.49
C VAL A 67 -8.48 -6.05 5.77
N LEU A 68 -7.81 -5.46 4.77
CA LEU A 68 -7.21 -4.12 4.87
C LEU A 68 -8.24 -3.01 5.13
N LYS A 69 -9.50 -3.19 4.72
CA LYS A 69 -10.59 -2.24 5.04
C LYS A 69 -10.86 -2.10 6.55
N LYS A 70 -10.44 -3.07 7.37
CA LYS A 70 -10.61 -3.05 8.84
C LYS A 70 -9.47 -2.34 9.56
N MET A 71 -8.43 -1.94 8.83
CA MET A 71 -7.23 -1.30 9.39
C MET A 71 -7.51 0.12 9.88
N ALA A 72 -6.80 0.54 10.93
CA ALA A 72 -6.83 1.93 11.38
C ALA A 72 -6.28 2.88 10.30
N ILE A 73 -6.89 4.05 10.15
CA ILE A 73 -6.47 5.04 9.14
C ILE A 73 -5.00 5.50 9.35
N SER A 74 -4.53 5.54 10.59
CA SER A 74 -3.14 5.86 10.92
C SER A 74 -2.16 4.82 10.38
N ASP A 75 -2.49 3.53 10.48
CA ASP A 75 -1.66 2.44 9.95
C ASP A 75 -1.70 2.41 8.42
N PHE A 76 -2.86 2.71 7.82
CA PHE A 76 -2.99 2.91 6.39
C PHE A 76 -2.08 4.05 5.87
N HIS A 77 -2.04 5.19 6.57
CA HIS A 77 -1.16 6.30 6.19
C HIS A 77 0.33 5.93 6.27
N LYS A 78 0.76 5.14 7.28
CA LYS A 78 2.14 4.65 7.34
C LYS A 78 2.49 3.76 6.13
N CYS A 79 1.56 2.91 5.70
CA CYS A 79 1.74 2.07 4.51
C CYS A 79 1.83 2.93 3.25
N GLN A 80 0.94 3.92 3.13
CA GLN A 80 0.90 4.86 2.01
C GLN A 80 2.21 5.65 1.90
N GLU A 81 2.74 6.18 3.01
CA GLU A 81 3.98 6.96 3.02
C GLU A 81 5.17 6.16 2.44
N PHE A 82 5.29 4.89 2.83
CA PHE A 82 6.33 4.00 2.31
C PHE A 82 6.18 3.79 0.79
N LEU A 83 4.97 3.46 0.34
CA LEU A 83 4.71 3.15 -1.07
C LEU A 83 4.82 4.40 -1.96
N LEU A 84 4.39 5.56 -1.48
CA LEU A 84 4.57 6.82 -2.20
C LEU A 84 6.05 7.12 -2.44
N GLY A 85 6.97 6.72 -1.55
CA GLY A 85 8.41 6.86 -1.77
C GLY A 85 8.92 6.26 -3.08
N PHE A 86 8.26 5.22 -3.61
CA PHE A 86 8.58 4.60 -4.90
C PHE A 86 7.82 5.23 -6.07
N LEU A 87 6.59 5.70 -5.82
CA LEU A 87 5.72 6.30 -6.84
C LEU A 87 6.08 7.76 -7.15
N ASP A 88 6.63 8.50 -6.19
CA ASP A 88 6.95 9.93 -6.30
C ASP A 88 8.25 10.21 -7.08
N SER A 89 8.84 9.17 -7.70
CA SER A 89 9.97 9.29 -8.63
C SER A 89 9.69 10.26 -9.80
N LYS A 90 8.42 10.61 -10.06
CA LYS A 90 8.06 11.69 -11.01
C LYS A 90 8.66 13.06 -10.64
N ARG A 91 8.98 13.36 -9.38
CA ARG A 91 9.70 14.62 -9.03
C ARG A 91 11.18 14.59 -9.44
N SER A 92 11.79 13.41 -9.57
CA SER A 92 13.21 13.31 -9.96
C SER A 92 13.45 13.41 -11.46
N MET A 93 12.42 13.28 -12.30
CA MET A 93 12.53 13.35 -13.77
C MET A 93 11.83 14.58 -14.39
N ALA A 94 11.14 15.40 -13.59
CA ALA A 94 10.43 16.61 -14.05
C ALA A 94 11.15 17.91 -13.65
N GLY A 95 12.48 17.92 -13.77
CA GLY A 95 13.32 19.06 -13.42
C GLY A 95 14.54 19.19 -14.32
N ASN A 96 14.33 19.36 -15.63
CA ASN A 96 15.29 20.05 -16.49
C ASN A 96 14.63 20.51 -17.81
N ASN A 97 14.06 21.71 -17.82
CA ASN A 97 14.10 22.62 -18.98
C ASN A 97 13.92 24.07 -18.53
#